data_AF-A0A0S4TMI1-F1
#
_entry.id   AF-A0A0S4TMI1-F1
#
_cell.length_a   1.000
_cell.length_b   1.000
_cell.length_c   1.000
_cell.angle_alpha   90.00
_cell.angle_beta   90.00
_cell.angle_gamma   90.00
#
_symmetry.space_group_name_H-M   'P 1'
#
loop_
_entity.id
_entity.type
_entity.pdbx_description
1 polymer ?
#
loop_
_entity_poly.entity_id
_entity_poly.type
_entity_poly.pdbx_seq_one_letter_code
_entity_poly.pdbx_strand_id
1 'polypeptide(L)' 'MKPITPLAAFDDLPNAAHVDCKTVAALLSCTRATVWRRAAAGQLPKPRKFGSSARWNVGELRAVLAGEPVEV' A
#
# COMPACT_ATOMS: atom_id res chain seq x y z
N MET A 1 11.30 1.94 -23.34
CA MET A 1 10.46 2.39 -22.22
C MET A 1 10.52 1.31 -21.13
N LYS A 2 11.33 1.46 -20.09
CA LYS A 2 11.27 0.52 -18.95
C LYS A 2 9.92 0.77 -18.26
N PRO A 3 9.06 -0.23 -18.02
CA PRO A 3 7.92 -0.01 -17.15
C PRO A 3 8.50 0.42 -15.81
N ILE A 4 8.07 1.59 -15.31
CA ILE A 4 8.38 2.02 -13.96
C ILE A 4 7.81 0.92 -13.06
N THR A 5 8.70 0.08 -12.55
CA THR A 5 8.30 -1.04 -11.69
C THR A 5 7.96 -0.40 -10.35
N PRO A 6 6.69 -0.38 -9.91
CA PRO A 6 6.26 0.39 -8.74
C PRO A 6 7.02 0.02 -7.46
N LEU A 7 7.54 -1.22 -7.42
CA LEU A 7 8.32 -1.77 -6.31
C LEU A 7 9.70 -1.14 -6.17
N ALA A 8 10.38 -0.81 -7.28
CA ALA A 8 11.73 -0.26 -7.22
C ALA A 8 11.75 1.12 -6.52
N ALA A 9 10.68 1.90 -6.68
CA ALA A 9 10.54 3.17 -5.99
C ALA A 9 10.06 3.00 -4.53
N PHE A 10 9.47 1.87 -4.15
CA PHE A 10 8.88 1.70 -2.82
C PHE A 10 9.93 1.72 -1.72
N ASP A 11 11.07 1.07 -1.94
CA ASP A 11 12.13 0.96 -0.92
C ASP A 11 12.80 2.29 -0.60
N ASP A 12 12.90 3.20 -1.58
CA ASP A 12 13.49 4.53 -1.43
C ASP A 12 12.51 5.55 -0.81
N LEU A 13 11.22 5.21 -0.67
CA LEU A 13 10.23 6.14 -0.15
C LEU A 13 10.28 6.24 1.39
N PRO A 14 10.19 7.48 1.95
CA PRO A 14 10.11 7.66 3.39
C PRO A 14 8.78 7.13 3.93
N ASN A 15 8.74 6.80 5.22
CA ASN A 15 7.54 6.29 5.88
C ASN A 15 6.34 7.26 5.80
N ALA A 16 6.58 8.56 5.64
CA ALA A 16 5.53 9.57 5.45
C ALA A 16 4.92 9.57 4.03
N ALA A 17 5.51 8.84 3.08
CA ALA A 17 5.03 8.80 1.71
C ALA A 17 3.73 7.98 1.58
N HIS A 18 3.03 8.23 0.47
CA HIS A 18 1.76 7.60 0.15
C HIS A 18 1.79 6.97 -1.24
N VAL A 19 1.42 5.70 -1.33
CA VAL A 19 1.45 4.91 -2.57
C VAL A 19 0.06 4.53 -3.04
N ASP A 20 -0.05 4.21 -4.32
CA ASP A 20 -1.32 3.82 -4.94
C ASP A 20 -1.64 2.32 -4.73
N CYS A 21 -2.87 1.96 -5.07
CA CYS A 21 -3.34 0.57 -5.01
C CYS A 21 -2.53 -0.37 -5.92
N LYS A 22 -1.93 0.12 -7.02
CA LYS A 22 -1.12 -0.72 -7.92
C LYS A 22 0.18 -1.15 -7.24
N THR A 23 0.79 -0.26 -6.49
CA THR A 23 2.00 -0.51 -5.71
C THR A 23 1.70 -1.51 -4.59
N VAL A 24 0.60 -1.31 -3.85
CA VAL A 24 0.16 -2.26 -2.80
C VAL A 24 -0.16 -3.64 -3.39
N ALA A 25 -0.81 -3.69 -4.55
CA ALA A 25 -1.09 -4.92 -5.27
C ALA A 25 0.19 -5.67 -5.65
N ALA A 26 1.20 -4.94 -6.16
CA ALA A 26 2.50 -5.51 -6.48
C ALA A 26 3.24 -6.01 -5.22
N LEU A 27 3.21 -5.26 -4.11
CA LEU A 27 3.87 -5.65 -2.85
C LEU A 27 3.30 -6.95 -2.29
N LEU A 28 1.97 -7.09 -2.32
CA LEU A 28 1.27 -8.25 -1.79
C LEU A 28 1.09 -9.37 -2.83
N SER A 29 1.67 -9.22 -4.03
CA SER A 29 1.48 -10.12 -5.17
C SER A 29 0.02 -10.51 -5.40
N CYS A 30 -0.88 -9.52 -5.33
CA CYS A 30 -2.33 -9.72 -5.44
C CYS A 30 -2.98 -8.73 -6.40
N THR A 31 -4.25 -8.95 -6.72
CA THR A 31 -5.01 -8.04 -7.58
C THR A 31 -5.48 -6.80 -6.80
N ARG A 32 -5.68 -5.68 -7.49
CA ARG A 32 -6.24 -4.44 -6.90
C ARG A 32 -7.54 -4.68 -6.13
N ALA A 33 -8.42 -5.54 -6.65
CA ALA A 33 -9.66 -5.92 -5.96
C ALA A 33 -9.39 -6.63 -4.62
N THR A 34 -8.34 -7.46 -4.56
CA THR A 34 -7.91 -8.11 -3.31
C THR A 34 -7.37 -7.09 -2.31
N VAL A 35 -6.63 -6.07 -2.76
CA VAL A 35 -6.17 -4.97 -1.89
C VAL A 35 -7.37 -4.30 -1.20
N TRP A 36 -8.39 -3.91 -1.96
CA TRP A 36 -9.59 -3.28 -1.41
C TRP A 36 -10.35 -4.19 -0.45
N ARG A 37 -10.48 -5.48 -0.79
CA ARG A 37 -11.12 -6.48 0.09
C ARG A 37 -10.36 -6.61 1.41
N ARG A 38 -9.02 -6.68 1.37
CA ARG A 38 -8.17 -6.78 2.57
C ARG A 38 -8.20 -5.51 3.41
N ALA A 39 -8.21 -4.34 2.76
CA ALA A 39 -8.37 -3.06 3.45
C ALA A 39 -9.74 -2.97 4.15
N ALA A 40 -10.82 -3.40 3.50
CA ALA A 40 -12.15 -3.48 4.11
C ALA A 40 -12.23 -4.50 5.26
N ALA A 41 -11.47 -5.60 5.17
CA ALA A 41 -11.36 -6.62 6.21
C ALA A 41 -10.43 -6.23 7.38
N GLY A 42 -9.81 -5.05 7.35
CA GLY A 42 -8.86 -4.61 8.39
C GLY A 42 -7.50 -5.30 8.36
N GLN A 43 -7.20 -6.06 7.30
CA GLN A 43 -5.90 -6.72 7.11
C GLN A 43 -4.85 -5.82 6.49
N LEU A 44 -5.26 -4.65 5.99
CA LEU A 44 -4.39 -3.60 5.47
C LEU A 44 -4.76 -2.27 6.11
N PRO A 45 -3.82 -1.31 6.18
CA PRO A 45 -4.11 0.00 6.72
C PRO A 45 -5.23 0.67 5.92
N LYS A 46 -6.02 1.48 6.61
CA LYS A 46 -7.13 2.21 6.00
C LYS A 46 -6.59 3.16 4.93
N PRO A 47 -7.13 3.14 3.71
CA PRO A 47 -6.69 4.08 2.68
C PRO A 47 -7.00 5.52 3.11
N ARG A 48 -6.00 6.39 3.00
CA ARG A 48 -6.16 7.83 3.17
C ARG A 48 -6.68 8.42 1.87
N LYS A 49 -7.73 9.25 1.99
CA LYS A 49 -8.41 9.86 0.85
C LYS A 49 -7.74 11.18 0.49
N PHE A 50 -7.11 11.23 -0.68
CA PHE A 50 -6.54 12.43 -1.29
C PHE A 50 -7.45 12.84 -2.46
N GLY A 51 -8.48 13.63 -2.17
CA GLY A 51 -9.50 14.02 -3.16
C GLY A 51 -10.29 12.80 -3.67
N SER A 52 -10.17 12.51 -4.96
CA SER A 52 -10.79 11.35 -5.61
C SER A 52 -9.95 10.07 -5.55
N SER A 53 -8.71 10.15 -5.05
CA SER A 53 -7.77 9.03 -5.01
C SER A 53 -7.56 8.52 -3.59
N ALA A 54 -7.58 7.20 -3.42
CA ALA A 54 -7.17 6.55 -2.19
C ALA A 54 -5.70 6.15 -2.26
N ARG A 55 -4.95 6.45 -1.19
CA ARG A 55 -3.54 6.08 -1.07
C ARG A 55 -3.24 5.46 0.28
N TRP A 56 -2.22 4.63 0.33
CA TRP A 56 -1.76 3.94 1.53
C TRP A 56 -0.43 4.51 1.99
N ASN A 57 -0.27 4.68 3.30
CA ASN A 57 0.98 5.15 3.85
C ASN A 57 2.06 4.05 3.79
N VAL A 58 3.28 4.41 3.40
CA VAL A 58 4.40 3.47 3.26
C VAL A 58 4.81 2.89 4.61
N GLY A 59 4.88 3.71 5.66
CA GLY A 59 5.22 3.25 7.01
C GLY A 59 4.23 2.23 7.56
N GLU A 60 2.93 2.50 7.42
CA GLU A 60 1.86 1.57 7.82
C GLU A 60 1.95 0.25 7.02
N LEU A 61 2.18 0.32 5.71
CA LEU A 61 2.36 -0.88 4.88
C LEU A 61 3.60 -1.70 5.28
N ARG A 62 4.72 -1.03 5.60
CA ARG A 62 5.93 -1.71 6.07
C ARG A 62 5.69 -2.41 7.40
N ALA A 63 4.95 -1.80 8.33
CA ALA A 63 4.56 -2.44 9.59
C ALA A 63 3.76 -3.73 9.36
N VAL A 64 2.77 -3.70 8.46
CA VAL A 64 1.99 -4.91 8.10
C VAL A 64 2.88 -6.00 7.49
N LEU A 65 3.81 -5.61 6.61
CA LEU A 65 4.76 -6.56 5.99
C LEU A 65 5.74 -7.15 7.01
N ALA A 66 6.09 -6.40 8.06
CA ALA A 66 6.91 -6.88 9.17
C ALA A 66 6.14 -7.78 10.16
N GLY A 67 4.82 -7.89 10.02
CA GLY A 67 3.95 -8.67 10.91
C GLY A 67 3.47 -7.91 12.15
N GLU A 68 3.70 -6.59 12.21
CA GLU A 68 3.15 -5.75 13.26
C GLU A 68 1.62 -5.59 13.08
N PRO A 69 0.86 -5.56 14.19
CA PRO A 69 -0.58 -5.36 14.12
C PRO A 69 -0.89 -3.98 13.52
N VAL A 70 -1.88 -3.94 12.63
CA VAL A 70 -2.39 -2.70 12.08
C VAL A 70 -3.12 -1.95 13.20
N GLU A 71 -2.52 -0.89 13.75
CA GLU A 71 -3.27 0.03 14.63
C GLU A 71 -4.31 0.77 13.77
N VAL A 72 -5.58 0.46 14.01
CA VAL A 72 -6.75 0.82 13.19
C VAL A 72 -7.37 2.17 13.52
#